data_AF-A0A432FCF2-F1
#
_entry.id   AF-A0A432FCF2-F1
#
_cell.length_a   1.000
_cell.length_b   1.000
_cell.length_c   1.000
_cell.angle_alpha   90.00
_cell.angle_beta   90.00
_cell.angle_gamma   90.00
#
_symmetry.space_group_name_H-M   'P 1'
#
loop_
_entity.id
_entity.type
_entity.pdbx_description
1 polymer ?
#
loop_
_entity_poly.entity_id
_entity_poly.type
_entity_poly.pdbx_seq_one_letter_code
_entity_poly.pdbx_strand_id
1 'polypeptide(L)'
;MTPLTKVVDIVKKGGAIIGIQLNHAGSKAEMTDIDKIGATMYYTHLNQDRLKLITQKQLKEIEDKFVEAAKRAKKAGFDFIEIHGAHGYLINQLLHPKLNEVIKDKDVNVRAAMAINVIKRIYKEVKIPIGIRLSIVDNTNDSVSIDEYKPFIKEIEKYLSYINISSGVTLDNEDIVREIKKSGTHVFRAPLVKEIRKITTLPLMSVGNISTREDIEIMLKAGADIALTGRESLYDPNLPVHILNYDEIDKDKYH
;
A
#
# COMPACT_ATOMS: atom_id res chain seq x y z
N MET A 1 2.25 26.58 -12.00
CA MET A 1 1.51 25.34 -11.67
C MET A 1 2.47 24.16 -11.77
N THR A 2 2.66 23.38 -10.69
CA THR A 2 3.57 22.22 -10.72
C THR A 2 2.94 21.05 -11.49
N PRO A 3 3.72 20.07 -11.99
CA PRO A 3 3.16 18.93 -12.73
C PRO A 3 2.07 18.16 -11.98
N LEU A 4 2.23 17.94 -10.67
CA LEU A 4 1.24 17.22 -9.85
C LEU A 4 -0.06 18.01 -9.67
N THR A 5 -0.01 19.34 -9.53
CA THR A 5 -1.23 20.16 -9.45
C THR A 5 -2.07 20.04 -10.72
N LYS A 6 -1.44 19.95 -11.91
CA LYS A 6 -2.18 19.73 -13.16
C LYS A 6 -2.98 18.43 -13.15
N VAL A 7 -2.39 17.35 -12.63
CA VAL A 7 -3.06 16.04 -12.52
C VAL A 7 -4.24 16.12 -11.55
N VAL A 8 -4.02 16.71 -10.37
CA VAL A 8 -5.10 16.93 -9.39
C VAL A 8 -6.24 17.74 -9.98
N ASP A 9 -5.94 18.85 -10.66
CA ASP A 9 -6.96 19.72 -11.26
C ASP A 9 -7.78 18.98 -12.33
N ILE A 10 -7.14 18.15 -13.17
CA ILE A 10 -7.84 17.38 -14.21
C ILE A 10 -8.76 16.33 -13.59
N VAL A 11 -8.28 15.56 -12.59
CA VAL A 11 -9.08 14.51 -11.95
C VAL A 11 -10.28 15.10 -11.21
N LYS A 12 -10.07 16.22 -10.50
CA LYS A 12 -11.15 16.90 -9.78
C LYS A 12 -12.17 17.55 -10.71
N LYS A 13 -11.74 18.07 -11.86
CA LYS A 13 -12.66 18.54 -12.92
C LYS A 13 -13.53 17.43 -13.50
N GLY A 14 -13.10 16.17 -13.40
CA GLY A 14 -13.89 15.00 -13.76
C GLY A 14 -14.72 14.42 -12.60
N GLY A 15 -14.88 15.15 -11.49
CA GLY A 15 -15.73 14.75 -10.37
C GLY A 15 -15.13 13.70 -9.42
N ALA A 16 -13.90 13.24 -9.66
CA ALA A 16 -13.26 12.19 -8.85
C ALA A 16 -12.44 12.74 -7.68
N ILE A 17 -12.40 11.96 -6.59
CA ILE A 17 -11.47 12.15 -5.46
C ILE A 17 -10.09 11.61 -5.90
N ILE A 18 -9.02 12.32 -5.56
CA ILE A 18 -7.65 11.92 -5.93
C ILE A 18 -6.74 11.77 -4.71
N GLY A 19 -6.12 10.60 -4.60
CA GLY A 19 -5.05 10.32 -3.65
C GLY A 19 -3.71 10.07 -4.32
N ILE A 20 -2.64 10.11 -3.54
CA ILE A 20 -1.29 9.74 -4.01
C ILE A 20 -0.64 8.76 -3.05
N GLN A 21 -0.02 7.71 -3.59
CA GLN A 21 0.74 6.76 -2.80
C GLN A 21 2.20 7.23 -2.66
N LEU A 22 2.66 7.36 -1.42
CA LEU A 22 4.05 7.68 -1.09
C LEU A 22 4.82 6.38 -0.88
N ASN A 23 5.93 6.21 -1.60
CA ASN A 23 6.72 4.99 -1.59
C ASN A 23 8.23 5.27 -1.46
N HIS A 24 8.95 4.29 -0.93
CA HIS A 24 10.40 4.16 -1.02
C HIS A 24 10.75 2.72 -1.35
N ALA A 25 11.37 2.48 -2.52
CA ALA A 25 11.59 1.12 -3.02
C ALA A 25 12.53 0.26 -2.16
N GLY A 26 13.41 0.90 -1.37
CA GLY A 26 14.36 0.19 -0.50
C GLY A 26 15.27 -0.71 -1.32
N SER A 27 15.46 -1.95 -0.87
CA SER A 27 16.28 -2.95 -1.55
C SER A 27 15.77 -3.37 -2.94
N LYS A 28 14.53 -3.05 -3.31
CA LYS A 28 13.98 -3.30 -4.65
C LYS A 28 14.17 -2.12 -5.62
N ALA A 29 14.96 -1.11 -5.25
CA ALA A 29 15.27 -0.02 -6.17
C ALA A 29 16.18 -0.50 -7.31
N GLU A 30 15.79 -0.24 -8.57
CA GLU A 30 16.54 -0.70 -9.76
C GLU A 30 17.37 0.41 -10.44
N MET A 31 17.65 1.49 -9.71
CA MET A 31 18.52 2.55 -10.24
C MET A 31 19.95 2.04 -10.44
N THR A 32 20.55 2.38 -11.58
CA THR A 32 21.89 1.89 -11.99
C THR A 32 23.02 2.85 -11.63
N ASP A 33 22.75 4.16 -11.65
CA ASP A 33 23.82 5.17 -11.63
C ASP A 33 24.05 5.82 -10.27
N ILE A 34 23.25 5.44 -9.26
CA ILE A 34 23.33 6.01 -7.91
C ILE A 34 23.35 4.94 -6.83
N ASP A 35 23.94 5.29 -5.68
CA ASP A 35 23.92 4.44 -4.50
C ASP A 35 22.49 4.28 -4.00
N LYS A 36 22.13 3.02 -3.73
CA LYS A 36 20.81 2.65 -3.20
C LYS A 36 20.93 2.35 -1.71
N ILE A 37 19.84 2.55 -0.99
CA ILE A 37 19.72 2.17 0.42
C ILE A 37 18.49 1.31 0.64
N GLY A 38 18.64 0.25 1.43
CA GLY A 38 17.60 -0.72 1.71
C GLY A 38 17.79 -1.41 3.06
N ALA A 39 16.77 -2.16 3.49
CA ALA A 39 16.81 -2.83 4.79
C ALA A 39 17.38 -4.27 4.73
N THR A 40 17.70 -4.78 3.54
CA THR A 40 18.16 -6.16 3.30
C THR A 40 18.94 -6.31 2.00
N MET A 41 19.74 -7.38 1.89
CA MET A 41 20.39 -7.83 0.64
C MET A 41 19.69 -9.06 0.01
N TYR A 42 18.47 -9.35 0.44
CA TYR A 42 17.75 -10.59 0.10
C TYR A 42 17.46 -10.77 -1.40
N TYR A 43 17.17 -9.69 -2.12
CA TYR A 43 16.68 -9.75 -3.51
C TYR A 43 17.82 -9.94 -4.53
N THR A 44 18.51 -11.08 -4.45
CA THR A 44 19.70 -11.37 -5.28
C THR A 44 19.40 -11.52 -6.77
N HIS A 45 18.13 -11.69 -7.15
CA HIS A 45 17.68 -11.68 -8.55
C HIS A 45 17.54 -10.28 -9.14
N LEU A 46 17.57 -9.22 -8.31
CA LEU A 46 17.56 -7.83 -8.76
C LEU A 46 18.98 -7.28 -8.85
N ASN A 47 19.14 -6.13 -9.52
CA ASN A 47 20.41 -5.40 -9.50
C ASN A 47 20.66 -4.80 -8.10
N GLN A 48 21.42 -5.53 -7.27
CA GLN A 48 21.85 -5.10 -5.94
C GLN A 48 23.18 -4.34 -5.95
N ASP A 49 23.77 -4.07 -7.13
CA ASP A 49 25.00 -3.29 -7.22
C ASP A 49 24.78 -1.92 -6.59
N ARG A 50 25.77 -1.47 -5.80
CA ARG A 50 25.73 -0.19 -5.07
C ARG A 50 24.61 -0.06 -4.04
N LEU A 51 23.92 -1.15 -3.70
CA LEU A 51 23.03 -1.18 -2.54
C LEU A 51 23.86 -1.18 -1.26
N LYS A 52 23.46 -0.35 -0.30
CA LYS A 52 24.01 -0.32 1.06
C LYS A 52 22.88 -0.53 2.06
N LEU A 53 23.17 -1.23 3.15
CA LEU A 53 22.22 -1.34 4.25
C LEU A 53 21.98 0.04 4.87
N ILE A 54 20.71 0.36 5.09
CA ILE A 54 20.28 1.65 5.61
C ILE A 54 20.68 1.81 7.08
N THR A 55 21.20 2.98 7.43
CA THR A 55 21.56 3.33 8.81
C THR A 55 20.40 3.96 9.57
N GLN A 56 20.47 3.98 10.91
CA GLN A 56 19.48 4.66 11.75
C GLN A 56 19.34 6.15 11.44
N LYS A 57 20.46 6.83 11.12
CA LYS A 57 20.44 8.23 10.68
C LYS A 57 19.66 8.39 9.37
N GLN A 58 19.92 7.53 8.39
CA GLN A 58 19.21 7.57 7.11
C GLN A 58 17.72 7.22 7.26
N LEU A 59 17.35 6.31 8.17
CA LEU A 59 15.95 6.05 8.48
C LEU A 59 15.25 7.33 8.95
N LYS A 60 15.88 8.14 9.82
CA LYS A 60 15.34 9.45 10.23
C LYS A 60 15.24 10.44 9.08
N GLU A 61 16.25 10.52 8.22
CA GLU A 61 16.19 11.36 7.02
C GLU A 61 15.04 10.94 6.08
N ILE A 62 14.75 9.63 5.98
CA ILE A 62 13.61 9.14 5.20
C ILE A 62 12.29 9.50 5.89
N GLU A 63 12.18 9.44 7.23
CA GLU A 63 10.99 9.92 7.94
C GLU A 63 10.67 11.38 7.56
N ASP A 64 11.69 12.25 7.56
CA ASP A 64 11.54 13.64 7.13
C ASP A 64 11.09 13.75 5.67
N LYS A 65 11.68 12.95 4.78
CA LYS A 65 11.31 12.95 3.35
C LYS A 65 9.86 12.52 3.11
N PHE A 66 9.33 11.56 3.89
CA PHE A 66 7.90 11.20 3.82
C PHE A 66 7.00 12.35 4.28
N VAL A 67 7.35 13.02 5.38
CA VAL A 67 6.58 14.18 5.87
C VAL A 67 6.60 15.32 4.84
N GLU A 68 7.77 15.62 4.25
CA GLU A 68 7.88 16.63 3.19
C GLU A 68 7.13 16.22 1.92
N ALA A 69 7.10 14.92 1.58
CA ALA A 69 6.29 14.42 0.47
C ALA A 69 4.78 14.60 0.74
N ALA A 70 4.33 14.33 1.96
CA ALA A 70 2.94 14.56 2.36
C ALA A 70 2.57 16.06 2.34
N LYS A 71 3.47 16.96 2.79
CA LYS A 71 3.28 18.42 2.66
C LYS A 71 3.14 18.84 1.20
N ARG A 72 3.99 18.29 0.32
CA ARG A 72 3.90 18.54 -1.13
C ARG A 72 2.59 18.01 -1.72
N ALA A 73 2.15 16.82 -1.32
CA ALA A 73 0.87 16.24 -1.76
C ALA A 73 -0.32 17.13 -1.35
N LYS A 74 -0.38 17.52 -0.06
CA LYS A 74 -1.40 18.44 0.43
C LYS A 74 -1.40 19.78 -0.30
N LYS A 75 -0.21 20.37 -0.53
CA LYS A 75 -0.06 21.62 -1.29
C LYS A 75 -0.50 21.47 -2.75
N ALA A 76 -0.29 20.31 -3.35
CA ALA A 76 -0.72 20.03 -4.72
C ALA A 76 -2.23 19.83 -4.85
N GLY A 77 -2.94 19.61 -3.74
CA GLY A 77 -4.40 19.49 -3.69
C GLY A 77 -4.94 18.05 -3.66
N PHE A 78 -4.10 17.05 -3.41
CA PHE A 78 -4.57 15.68 -3.17
C PHE A 78 -5.49 15.61 -1.95
N ASP A 79 -6.55 14.81 -2.05
CA ASP A 79 -7.56 14.64 -1.00
C ASP A 79 -7.08 13.73 0.13
N PHE A 80 -6.21 12.77 -0.20
CA PHE A 80 -5.60 11.85 0.75
C PHE A 80 -4.23 11.38 0.27
N ILE A 81 -3.47 10.75 1.16
CA ILE A 81 -2.27 10.01 0.81
C ILE A 81 -2.38 8.55 1.24
N GLU A 82 -1.60 7.68 0.59
CA GLU A 82 -1.42 6.30 1.00
C GLU A 82 0.05 6.03 1.28
N ILE A 83 0.38 5.47 2.44
CA ILE A 83 1.73 4.99 2.74
C ILE A 83 1.89 3.58 2.18
N HIS A 84 2.92 3.36 1.34
CA HIS A 84 3.17 2.05 0.78
C HIS A 84 3.97 1.16 1.74
N GLY A 85 3.26 0.31 2.50
CA GLY A 85 3.82 -0.69 3.41
C GLY A 85 3.72 -2.14 2.90
N ALA A 86 3.77 -2.34 1.59
CA ALA A 86 3.52 -3.63 0.94
C ALA A 86 4.62 -3.98 -0.11
N HIS A 87 4.50 -5.18 -0.69
CA HIS A 87 5.23 -5.66 -1.88
C HIS A 87 6.76 -5.66 -1.78
N GLY A 88 7.28 -5.86 -0.57
CA GLY A 88 8.72 -5.94 -0.35
C GLY A 88 9.46 -4.61 -0.54
N TYR A 89 8.76 -3.46 -0.53
CA TYR A 89 9.41 -2.15 -0.49
C TYR A 89 9.83 -1.77 0.94
N LEU A 90 10.51 -0.63 1.13
CA LEU A 90 11.22 -0.32 2.37
C LEU A 90 10.39 -0.52 3.65
N ILE A 91 9.17 0.04 3.70
CA ILE A 91 8.32 -0.10 4.90
C ILE A 91 7.92 -1.56 5.11
N ASN A 92 7.64 -2.32 4.04
CA ASN A 92 7.34 -3.74 4.15
C ASN A 92 8.56 -4.58 4.55
N GLN A 93 9.75 -4.24 4.05
CA GLN A 93 11.03 -4.85 4.48
C GLN A 93 11.23 -4.65 5.98
N LEU A 94 11.00 -3.43 6.49
CA LEU A 94 11.11 -3.12 7.92
C LEU A 94 10.05 -3.90 8.74
N LEU A 95 8.83 -4.01 8.22
CA LEU A 95 7.75 -4.80 8.84
C LEU A 95 8.00 -6.30 8.80
N HIS A 96 8.87 -6.82 7.94
CA HIS A 96 9.04 -8.26 7.72
C HIS A 96 10.23 -8.85 8.50
N PRO A 97 10.02 -9.89 9.34
CA PRO A 97 11.04 -10.35 10.29
C PRO A 97 12.28 -10.91 9.61
N LYS A 98 12.13 -11.44 8.38
CA LYS A 98 13.23 -12.00 7.60
C LYS A 98 13.93 -10.97 6.68
N LEU A 99 13.29 -9.84 6.40
CA LEU A 99 13.82 -8.82 5.47
C LEU A 99 14.33 -7.58 6.19
N ASN A 100 14.22 -7.51 7.52
CA ASN A 100 14.78 -6.42 8.29
C ASN A 100 16.15 -6.83 8.85
N GLU A 101 17.21 -6.63 8.07
CA GLU A 101 18.58 -6.92 8.51
C GLU A 101 19.15 -5.82 9.41
N VAL A 102 18.54 -4.63 9.40
CA VAL A 102 19.03 -3.43 10.09
C VAL A 102 18.43 -3.24 11.49
N ILE A 103 17.26 -3.83 11.76
CA ILE A 103 16.60 -3.87 13.07
C ILE A 103 16.06 -5.29 13.29
N LYS A 104 16.83 -6.12 13.98
CA LYS A 104 16.48 -7.51 14.29
C LYS A 104 15.75 -7.57 15.64
N ASP A 105 14.42 -7.59 15.61
CA ASP A 105 13.58 -7.71 16.80
C ASP A 105 12.36 -8.61 16.52
N LYS A 106 11.81 -9.25 17.55
CA LYS A 106 10.58 -10.05 17.42
C LYS A 106 9.34 -9.16 17.42
N ASP A 107 9.39 -8.00 18.07
CA ASP A 107 8.30 -7.04 18.11
C ASP A 107 8.24 -6.24 16.79
N VAL A 108 7.11 -6.38 16.08
CA VAL A 108 6.84 -5.64 14.84
C VAL A 108 6.90 -4.12 15.05
N ASN A 109 6.53 -3.62 16.23
CA ASN A 109 6.51 -2.19 16.52
C ASN A 109 7.92 -1.62 16.64
N VAL A 110 8.85 -2.40 17.17
CA VAL A 110 10.28 -2.05 17.19
C VAL A 110 10.83 -2.03 15.78
N ARG A 111 10.57 -3.08 14.99
CA ARG A 111 11.04 -3.18 13.61
C ARG A 111 10.47 -2.09 12.70
N ALA A 112 9.19 -1.75 12.89
CA ALA A 112 8.44 -0.79 12.09
C ALA A 112 8.35 0.61 12.73
N ALA A 113 9.19 0.93 13.72
CA ALA A 113 9.18 2.21 14.42
C ALA A 113 9.24 3.41 13.44
N MET A 114 10.01 3.28 12.37
CA MET A 114 10.09 4.29 11.31
C MET A 114 8.72 4.56 10.65
N ALA A 115 7.98 3.51 10.28
CA ALA A 115 6.67 3.64 9.65
C ALA A 115 5.64 4.26 10.62
N ILE A 116 5.66 3.83 11.88
CA ILE A 116 4.82 4.39 12.95
C ILE A 116 5.11 5.90 13.12
N ASN A 117 6.39 6.29 13.13
CA ASN A 117 6.79 7.69 13.25
C ASN A 117 6.32 8.52 12.05
N VAL A 118 6.48 8.02 10.82
CA VAL A 118 5.97 8.68 9.60
C VAL A 118 4.48 8.96 9.70
N ILE A 119 3.68 7.94 10.03
CA ILE A 119 2.22 8.06 10.12
C ILE A 119 1.83 9.08 11.20
N LYS A 120 2.41 8.96 12.40
CA LYS A 120 2.15 9.90 13.52
C LYS A 120 2.52 11.33 13.17
N ARG A 121 3.66 11.55 12.52
CA ARG A 121 4.13 12.87 12.12
C ARG A 121 3.25 13.49 11.04
N ILE A 122 2.92 12.74 9.99
CA ILE A 122 2.03 13.24 8.94
C ILE A 122 0.65 13.61 9.52
N TYR A 123 0.10 12.75 10.39
CA TYR A 123 -1.18 13.00 11.04
C TYR A 123 -1.18 14.32 11.82
N LYS A 124 -0.14 14.56 12.63
CA LYS A 124 -0.02 15.76 13.48
C LYS A 124 0.34 17.01 12.70
N GLU A 125 1.35 16.92 11.83
CA GLU A 125 1.99 18.07 11.18
C GLU A 125 1.28 18.47 9.88
N VAL A 126 0.85 17.50 9.07
CA VAL A 126 0.31 17.76 7.72
C VAL A 126 -1.21 17.83 7.73
N LYS A 127 -1.88 17.02 8.56
CA LYS A 127 -3.36 16.97 8.66
C LYS A 127 -4.01 16.72 7.30
N ILE A 128 -3.63 15.61 6.67
CA ILE A 128 -4.23 15.06 5.44
C ILE A 128 -4.67 13.62 5.76
N PRO A 129 -5.82 13.12 5.27
CA PRO A 129 -6.22 11.73 5.45
C PRO A 129 -5.12 10.76 4.98
N ILE A 130 -4.89 9.71 5.76
CA ILE A 130 -3.78 8.76 5.57
C ILE A 130 -4.33 7.35 5.46
N GLY A 131 -4.07 6.68 4.35
CA GLY A 131 -4.18 5.23 4.24
C GLY A 131 -2.84 4.54 4.40
N ILE A 132 -2.86 3.24 4.64
CA ILE A 132 -1.69 2.39 4.50
C ILE A 132 -2.02 1.16 3.66
N ARG A 133 -1.13 0.82 2.73
CA ARG A 133 -1.22 -0.42 1.97
C ARG A 133 -0.33 -1.50 2.58
N LEU A 134 -0.87 -2.67 2.83
CA LEU A 134 -0.16 -3.78 3.49
C LEU A 134 -0.18 -5.05 2.64
N SER A 135 0.95 -5.77 2.60
CA SER A 135 1.01 -7.13 2.06
C SER A 135 0.68 -8.12 3.17
N ILE A 136 -0.52 -8.69 3.11
CA ILE A 136 -1.07 -9.60 4.10
C ILE A 136 -1.23 -10.96 3.44
N VAL A 137 -0.65 -12.02 4.01
CA VAL A 137 -0.86 -13.40 3.55
C VAL A 137 -1.04 -14.26 4.79
N ASP A 138 -1.94 -15.23 4.67
CA ASP A 138 -2.06 -16.31 5.62
C ASP A 138 -1.24 -17.51 5.12
N ASN A 139 -0.42 -18.09 5.99
CA ASN A 139 0.27 -19.38 5.78
C ASN A 139 1.37 -19.47 4.69
N THR A 140 1.98 -18.36 4.27
CA THR A 140 3.22 -18.43 3.46
C THR A 140 4.38 -17.77 4.17
N ASN A 141 5.59 -18.23 3.87
CA ASN A 141 6.82 -17.56 4.30
C ASN A 141 7.03 -16.18 3.64
N ASP A 142 6.14 -15.76 2.74
CA ASP A 142 6.26 -14.55 1.92
C ASP A 142 5.96 -13.27 2.69
N SER A 143 5.10 -13.31 3.71
CA SER A 143 4.63 -12.07 4.36
C SER A 143 4.66 -12.11 5.87
N VAL A 144 4.47 -10.93 6.46
CA VAL A 144 4.17 -10.78 7.88
C VAL A 144 2.82 -11.42 8.17
N SER A 145 2.77 -12.29 9.18
CA SER A 145 1.54 -12.97 9.56
C SER A 145 0.48 -11.98 10.05
N ILE A 146 -0.80 -12.35 9.98
CA ILE A 146 -1.90 -11.52 10.49
C ILE A 146 -1.72 -11.24 12.00
N ASP A 147 -1.26 -12.23 12.76
CA ASP A 147 -0.98 -12.08 14.19
C ASP A 147 0.15 -11.08 14.48
N GLU A 148 1.17 -11.01 13.61
CA GLU A 148 2.21 -9.98 13.69
C GLU A 148 1.69 -8.60 13.25
N TYR A 149 0.75 -8.51 12.30
CA TYR A 149 0.17 -7.23 11.91
C TYR A 149 -0.76 -6.64 12.98
N LYS A 150 -1.41 -7.47 13.79
CA LYS A 150 -2.36 -7.02 14.82
C LYS A 150 -1.77 -5.96 15.78
N PRO A 151 -0.61 -6.17 16.44
CA PRO A 151 0.00 -5.14 17.29
C PRO A 151 0.43 -3.89 16.52
N PHE A 152 0.85 -4.03 15.25
CA PHE A 152 1.20 -2.88 14.41
C PHE A 152 -0.02 -2.04 14.05
N ILE A 153 -1.10 -2.66 13.59
CA ILE A 153 -2.36 -1.99 13.23
C ILE A 153 -2.91 -1.25 14.45
N LYS A 154 -2.94 -1.89 15.62
CA LYS A 154 -3.40 -1.28 16.88
C LYS A 154 -2.64 0.01 17.23
N GLU A 155 -1.34 0.06 16.93
CA GLU A 155 -0.51 1.23 17.23
C GLU A 155 -0.80 2.42 16.30
N ILE A 156 -1.23 2.15 15.06
CA ILE A 156 -1.39 3.18 14.01
C ILE A 156 -2.84 3.51 13.66
N GLU A 157 -3.82 2.66 14.00
CA GLU A 157 -5.18 2.75 13.45
C GLU A 157 -5.86 4.10 13.71
N LYS A 158 -5.65 4.70 14.88
CA LYS A 158 -6.22 6.00 15.24
C LYS A 158 -5.70 7.18 14.41
N TYR A 159 -4.65 6.98 13.63
CA TYR A 159 -4.06 7.98 12.74
C TYR A 159 -4.41 7.74 11.27
N LEU A 160 -5.09 6.63 10.97
CA LEU A 160 -5.42 6.21 9.62
C LEU A 160 -6.90 6.42 9.32
N SER A 161 -7.18 6.60 8.03
CA SER A 161 -8.52 6.68 7.47
C SER A 161 -8.96 5.36 6.84
N TYR A 162 -8.04 4.51 6.41
CA TYR A 162 -8.32 3.20 5.84
C TYR A 162 -7.07 2.30 5.80
N ILE A 163 -7.29 1.00 5.57
CA ILE A 163 -6.23 0.02 5.25
C ILE A 163 -6.51 -0.58 3.87
N ASN A 164 -5.51 -0.55 2.99
CA ASN A 164 -5.55 -1.16 1.66
C ASN A 164 -4.84 -2.52 1.68
N ILE A 165 -5.62 -3.58 1.52
CA ILE A 165 -5.18 -4.96 1.62
C ILE A 165 -4.65 -5.42 0.26
N SER A 166 -3.38 -5.79 0.25
CA SER A 166 -2.74 -6.50 -0.83
C SER A 166 -2.06 -7.76 -0.30
N SER A 167 -1.33 -8.46 -1.15
CA SER A 167 -0.62 -9.69 -0.80
C SER A 167 0.41 -10.04 -1.88
N GLY A 168 1.38 -10.88 -1.53
CA GLY A 168 2.38 -11.41 -2.46
C GLY A 168 3.53 -10.45 -2.78
N VAL A 169 4.51 -10.97 -3.53
CA VAL A 169 5.65 -10.24 -4.14
C VAL A 169 6.59 -9.62 -3.09
N THR A 170 6.50 -10.07 -1.84
CA THR A 170 7.29 -9.53 -0.74
C THR A 170 8.69 -10.12 -0.71
N LEU A 171 8.83 -11.45 -0.75
CA LEU A 171 10.09 -12.14 -1.02
C LEU A 171 10.38 -12.19 -2.52
N ASP A 172 9.35 -12.09 -3.37
CA ASP A 172 9.53 -12.02 -4.82
C ASP A 172 10.19 -13.30 -5.40
N ASN A 173 9.91 -14.45 -4.78
CA ASN A 173 10.35 -15.76 -5.25
C ASN A 173 9.37 -16.30 -6.32
N GLU A 174 9.92 -16.77 -7.45
CA GLU A 174 9.17 -17.37 -8.56
C GLU A 174 8.19 -18.47 -8.13
N ASP A 175 8.53 -19.27 -7.12
CA ASP A 175 7.68 -20.38 -6.67
C ASP A 175 6.35 -19.88 -6.10
N ILE A 176 6.35 -18.75 -5.37
CA ILE A 176 5.15 -18.14 -4.82
C ILE A 176 4.27 -17.57 -5.94
N VAL A 177 4.88 -16.97 -6.97
CA VAL A 177 4.16 -16.50 -8.16
C VAL A 177 3.48 -17.66 -8.89
N ARG A 178 4.13 -18.83 -8.95
CA ARG A 178 3.56 -20.05 -9.53
C ARG A 178 2.42 -20.61 -8.68
N GLU A 179 2.53 -20.60 -7.35
CA GLU A 179 1.45 -21.04 -6.45
C GLU A 179 0.21 -20.15 -6.54
N ILE A 180 0.38 -18.83 -6.60
CA ILE A 180 -0.72 -17.87 -6.81
C ILE A 180 -1.42 -18.12 -8.15
N LYS A 181 -0.66 -18.45 -9.21
CA LYS A 181 -1.25 -18.82 -10.51
C LYS A 181 -2.06 -20.12 -10.45
N LYS A 182 -1.64 -21.10 -9.65
CA LYS A 182 -2.32 -22.40 -9.51
C LYS A 182 -3.60 -22.33 -8.68
N SER A 183 -3.65 -21.47 -7.68
CA SER A 183 -4.78 -21.33 -6.74
C SER A 183 -5.96 -20.52 -7.28
N GLY A 184 -5.82 -19.97 -8.48
CA GLY A 184 -6.79 -19.03 -9.04
C GLY A 184 -6.50 -17.62 -8.55
N THR A 185 -6.49 -16.67 -9.48
CA THR A 185 -6.11 -15.29 -9.18
C THR A 185 -7.31 -14.35 -9.06
N HIS A 186 -8.52 -14.88 -9.16
CA HIS A 186 -9.76 -14.11 -9.17
C HIS A 186 -10.27 -13.91 -7.74
N VAL A 187 -10.40 -12.66 -7.30
CA VAL A 187 -10.96 -12.29 -5.98
C VAL A 187 -10.27 -12.99 -4.79
N PHE A 188 -9.06 -13.50 -5.01
CA PHE A 188 -8.31 -14.37 -4.10
C PHE A 188 -7.92 -13.73 -2.76
N ARG A 189 -8.08 -12.40 -2.63
CA ARG A 189 -7.83 -11.67 -1.38
C ARG A 189 -9.07 -11.56 -0.49
N ALA A 190 -10.26 -11.99 -0.93
CA ALA A 190 -11.47 -11.96 -0.10
C ALA A 190 -11.30 -12.65 1.27
N PRO A 191 -10.66 -13.84 1.38
CA PRO A 191 -10.41 -14.45 2.69
C PRO A 191 -9.53 -13.57 3.61
N LEU A 192 -8.51 -12.92 3.05
CA LEU A 192 -7.63 -12.02 3.80
C LEU A 192 -8.37 -10.80 4.33
N VAL A 193 -9.29 -10.24 3.53
CA VAL A 193 -10.16 -9.14 3.96
C VAL A 193 -11.01 -9.57 5.16
N LYS A 194 -11.60 -10.77 5.14
CA LYS A 194 -12.39 -11.30 6.26
C LYS A 194 -11.57 -11.39 7.54
N GLU A 195 -10.33 -11.87 7.45
CA GLU A 195 -9.46 -11.97 8.63
C GLU A 195 -9.07 -10.59 9.19
N ILE A 196 -8.74 -9.63 8.32
CA ILE A 196 -8.38 -8.28 8.78
C ILE A 196 -9.59 -7.53 9.35
N ARG A 197 -10.79 -7.77 8.84
CA ARG A 197 -12.01 -7.22 9.43
C ARG A 197 -12.22 -7.64 10.88
N LYS A 198 -11.71 -8.81 11.30
CA LYS A 198 -11.81 -9.26 12.71
C LYS A 198 -10.91 -8.47 13.67
N ILE A 199 -9.92 -7.72 13.17
CA ILE A 199 -8.92 -7.05 14.01
C ILE A 199 -8.99 -5.52 13.97
N THR A 200 -9.78 -4.92 13.08
CA THR A 200 -9.94 -3.46 12.99
C THR A 200 -11.31 -3.05 12.44
N THR A 201 -11.78 -1.89 12.88
CA THR A 201 -13.01 -1.25 12.39
C THR A 201 -12.75 -0.18 11.33
N LEU A 202 -11.48 0.08 10.98
CA LEU A 202 -11.14 0.99 9.89
C LEU A 202 -11.76 0.54 8.57
N PRO A 203 -12.10 1.48 7.67
CA PRO A 203 -12.44 1.16 6.30
C PRO A 203 -11.36 0.29 5.65
N LEU A 204 -11.76 -0.78 4.98
CA LEU A 204 -10.89 -1.71 4.28
C LEU A 204 -11.08 -1.56 2.77
N MET A 205 -9.99 -1.34 2.06
CA MET A 205 -9.94 -1.41 0.61
C MET A 205 -9.19 -2.67 0.21
N SER A 206 -9.51 -3.27 -0.93
CA SER A 206 -8.75 -4.42 -1.42
C SER A 206 -8.79 -4.55 -2.94
N VAL A 207 -7.71 -5.09 -3.50
CA VAL A 207 -7.50 -5.28 -4.94
C VAL A 207 -7.24 -6.74 -5.25
N GLY A 208 -7.51 -7.19 -6.47
CA GLY A 208 -7.02 -8.47 -6.95
C GLY A 208 -7.93 -9.09 -8.00
N ASN A 209 -7.68 -8.75 -9.26
CA ASN A 209 -8.46 -9.24 -10.41
C ASN A 209 -9.96 -9.10 -10.21
N ILE A 210 -10.33 -7.89 -9.82
CA ILE A 210 -11.71 -7.41 -9.74
C ILE A 210 -11.94 -6.70 -11.06
N SER A 211 -12.83 -7.23 -11.89
CA SER A 211 -13.21 -6.68 -13.19
C SER A 211 -14.71 -6.69 -13.43
N THR A 212 -15.48 -7.45 -12.64
CA THR A 212 -16.94 -7.51 -12.78
C THR A 212 -17.68 -6.97 -11.57
N ARG A 213 -18.98 -6.70 -11.73
CA ARG A 213 -19.88 -6.39 -10.61
C ARG A 213 -19.90 -7.52 -9.57
N GLU A 214 -19.93 -8.76 -10.02
CA GLU A 214 -19.97 -9.92 -9.12
C GLU A 214 -18.71 -9.96 -8.24
N ASP A 215 -17.55 -9.63 -8.79
CA ASP A 215 -16.29 -9.55 -8.05
C ASP A 215 -16.35 -8.49 -6.95
N ILE A 216 -16.92 -7.32 -7.27
CA ILE A 216 -17.12 -6.23 -6.32
C ILE A 216 -18.03 -6.72 -5.19
N GLU A 217 -19.16 -7.34 -5.50
CA GLU A 217 -20.06 -7.88 -4.50
C GLU A 217 -19.40 -8.93 -3.61
N ILE A 218 -18.57 -9.82 -4.17
CA ILE A 218 -17.83 -10.82 -3.39
C ILE A 218 -16.90 -10.12 -2.40
N MET A 219 -16.19 -9.06 -2.83
CA MET A 219 -15.28 -8.31 -1.95
C MET A 219 -16.03 -7.54 -0.86
N LEU A 220 -17.17 -6.94 -1.18
CA LEU A 220 -18.02 -6.26 -0.20
C LEU A 220 -18.59 -7.26 0.83
N LYS A 221 -19.09 -8.42 0.36
CA LYS A 221 -19.56 -9.53 1.22
C LYS A 221 -18.42 -10.10 2.09
N ALA A 222 -17.17 -10.00 1.63
CA ALA A 222 -16.00 -10.38 2.41
C ALA A 222 -15.60 -9.34 3.48
N GLY A 223 -16.24 -8.17 3.50
CA GLY A 223 -16.03 -7.12 4.50
C GLY A 223 -15.13 -5.98 4.05
N ALA A 224 -14.83 -5.87 2.74
CA ALA A 224 -14.22 -4.67 2.18
C ALA A 224 -15.27 -3.56 2.11
N ASP A 225 -14.87 -2.32 2.34
CA ASP A 225 -15.71 -1.14 2.09
C ASP A 225 -15.51 -0.60 0.67
N ILE A 226 -14.33 -0.85 0.07
CA ILE A 226 -13.99 -0.42 -1.29
C ILE A 226 -13.28 -1.55 -2.05
N ALA A 227 -13.82 -1.91 -3.21
CA ALA A 227 -13.19 -2.79 -4.17
C ALA A 227 -12.34 -1.96 -5.15
N LEU A 228 -11.05 -2.27 -5.26
CA LEU A 228 -10.10 -1.55 -6.11
C LEU A 228 -9.84 -2.33 -7.40
N THR A 229 -9.90 -1.62 -8.52
CA THR A 229 -9.50 -2.14 -9.83
C THR A 229 -8.15 -1.56 -10.24
N GLY A 230 -7.43 -2.28 -11.11
CA GLY A 230 -6.08 -1.90 -11.55
C GLY A 230 -5.94 -2.09 -13.05
N ARG A 231 -5.50 -3.28 -13.46
CA ARG A 231 -5.35 -3.65 -14.88
C ARG A 231 -6.63 -3.42 -15.68
N GLU A 232 -7.79 -3.72 -15.09
CA GLU A 232 -9.05 -3.52 -15.76
C GLU A 232 -9.29 -2.05 -16.11
N SER A 233 -9.04 -1.11 -15.20
CA SER A 233 -9.17 0.33 -15.49
C SER A 233 -8.16 0.86 -16.50
N LEU A 234 -7.05 0.14 -16.74
CA LEU A 234 -6.10 0.49 -17.81
C LEU A 234 -6.61 0.02 -19.18
N TYR A 235 -7.30 -1.12 -19.21
CA TYR A 235 -7.91 -1.67 -20.41
C TYR A 235 -9.19 -0.93 -20.78
N ASP A 236 -10.05 -0.68 -19.79
CA ASP A 236 -11.31 0.04 -19.88
C ASP A 236 -11.32 1.25 -18.93
N PRO A 237 -10.95 2.46 -19.39
CA PRO A 237 -10.94 3.65 -18.55
C PRO A 237 -12.35 4.10 -18.10
N ASN A 238 -13.41 3.61 -18.75
CA ASN A 238 -14.80 3.89 -18.39
C ASN A 238 -15.44 2.76 -17.57
N LEU A 239 -14.63 1.84 -17.04
CA LEU A 239 -15.08 0.68 -16.27
C LEU A 239 -16.18 0.99 -15.25
N PRO A 240 -16.10 2.05 -14.42
CA PRO A 240 -17.19 2.37 -13.48
C PRO A 240 -18.54 2.56 -14.16
N VAL A 241 -18.60 3.20 -15.33
CA VAL A 241 -19.85 3.41 -16.09
C VAL A 241 -20.36 2.09 -16.68
N HIS A 242 -19.46 1.21 -17.10
CA HIS A 242 -19.84 -0.08 -17.70
C HIS A 242 -20.29 -1.12 -16.67
N ILE A 243 -19.80 -1.03 -15.42
CA ILE A 243 -20.17 -1.98 -14.36
C ILE A 243 -21.33 -1.48 -13.49
N LEU A 244 -21.53 -0.17 -13.36
CA LEU A 244 -22.60 0.44 -12.56
C LEU A 244 -23.91 0.53 -13.33
N ASN A 245 -25.03 0.38 -12.62
CA ASN A 245 -26.35 0.66 -13.17
C ASN A 245 -26.59 2.17 -13.19
N TYR A 246 -27.48 2.62 -14.07
CA TYR A 246 -27.75 4.04 -14.27
C TYR A 246 -28.23 4.79 -13.00
N ASP A 247 -28.92 4.09 -12.10
CA ASP A 247 -29.43 4.59 -10.83
C ASP A 247 -28.39 4.62 -9.70
N GLU A 248 -27.26 3.94 -9.87
CA GLU A 248 -26.13 3.94 -8.93
C GLU A 248 -25.08 5.02 -9.26
N ILE A 249 -25.18 5.64 -10.44
CA ILE A 249 -24.30 6.72 -10.86
C ILE A 249 -24.81 8.03 -10.27
N ASP A 250 -23.96 8.70 -9.48
CA ASP A 250 -24.20 10.07 -9.03
C ASP A 250 -24.15 11.03 -10.24
N LYS A 251 -25.35 11.36 -10.73
CA LYS A 251 -25.54 12.14 -11.96
C LYS A 251 -25.01 13.57 -11.84
N ASP A 252 -24.85 14.08 -10.61
CA ASP A 252 -24.32 15.43 -10.39
C ASP A 252 -22.78 15.45 -10.45
N LYS A 253 -22.12 14.29 -10.47
CA LYS A 253 -20.66 14.14 -10.51
C LYS A 253 -20.08 13.58 -11.80
N TYR A 254 -20.91 13.04 -12.69
CA TYR A 254 -20.50 12.60 -14.02
C TYR A 254 -20.90 13.66 -15.05
N HIS A 255 -19.91 14.28 -15.72
CA HIS A 255 -20.09 15.27 -16.78
C HIS A 255 -19.71 14.69 -18.14
#